data_AF-A0A950QIC4-F1
#
_entry.id   AF-A0A950QIC4-F1
#
_cell.length_a   1.000
_cell.length_b   1.000
_cell.length_c   1.000
_cell.angle_alpha   90.00
_cell.angle_beta   90.00
_cell.angle_gamma   90.00
#
_symmetry.space_group_name_H-M   'P 1'
#
loop_
_entity.id
_entity.type
_entity.pdbx_description
1 polymer ?
#
loop_
_entity_poly.entity_id
_entity_poly.type
_entity_poly.pdbx_seq_one_letter_code
_entity_poly.pdbx_strand_id
1 'polypeptide(L)'
;MANAPFSASARTPRDTRLDTLRGLMLAEITLVHVGCPLGTFTNEMFGRVSVAAGFVFLSGLVAGAVYSRTAERGAGPIFRRCLRRGLYIHVYHLAAFVALVAALLTQPRFAEYFHFAMLPTVAGALRPLMYFAVWAYQPIDFDVLPMYALFVLAMPAALLALRADRGLLMLCVSLGLWACAQWGLGSRTPGPTTFGFFRGEFNPLAWQFVFFSGLYFGYRHLHQQCPIVRPQPLLIALCILLCMLGLTMRWQVVPWPAALARGGLLAS
;
A
#
# COMPACT_ATOMS: atom_id res chain seq x y z
N MET A 1 50.20 7.64 17.74
CA MET A 1 49.06 7.43 16.82
C MET A 1 48.49 6.06 17.10
N ALA A 2 47.35 5.97 17.80
CA ALA A 2 46.72 4.69 18.14
C ALA A 2 45.42 4.56 17.33
N ASN A 3 45.35 3.55 16.47
CA ASN A 3 44.17 3.23 15.66
C ASN A 3 43.06 2.69 16.57
N ALA A 4 41.96 3.44 16.68
CA ALA A 4 40.73 2.92 17.26
C ALA A 4 40.13 1.85 16.31
N PRO A 5 39.71 0.68 16.81
CA PRO A 5 39.08 -0.33 15.98
C PRO A 5 37.74 0.20 15.47
N PHE A 6 37.51 0.03 14.16
CA PHE A 6 36.21 0.28 13.53
C PHE A 6 35.13 -0.48 14.31
N SER A 7 34.23 0.23 15.00
CA SER A 7 33.09 -0.39 15.65
C SER A 7 32.21 -1.03 14.57
N ALA A 8 32.14 -2.36 14.57
CA ALA A 8 31.20 -3.11 13.74
C ALA A 8 29.79 -2.58 14.00
N SER A 9 29.18 -1.99 12.97
CA SER A 9 27.81 -1.48 13.02
C SER A 9 26.88 -2.60 13.51
N ALA A 10 26.35 -2.45 14.73
CA ALA A 10 25.34 -3.35 15.25
C ALA A 10 24.16 -3.39 14.27
N ARG A 11 23.92 -4.57 13.68
CA ARG A 11 22.68 -4.80 12.91
C ARG A 11 21.53 -4.58 13.88
N THR A 12 20.58 -3.69 13.56
CA THR A 12 19.30 -3.68 14.29
C THR A 12 18.74 -5.09 14.18
N PRO A 13 18.45 -5.76 15.31
CA PRO A 13 17.85 -7.08 15.26
C PRO A 13 16.57 -7.03 14.43
N ARG A 14 16.38 -8.03 13.57
CA ARG A 14 15.15 -8.17 12.79
C ARG A 14 14.01 -8.40 13.76
N ASP A 15 13.02 -7.51 13.78
CA ASP A 15 11.82 -7.71 14.60
C ASP A 15 10.91 -8.74 13.94
N THR A 16 10.93 -9.96 14.47
CA THR A 16 10.12 -11.08 13.99
C THR A 16 8.63 -10.84 14.17
N ARG A 17 8.21 -10.01 15.13
CA ARG A 17 6.79 -9.73 15.40
C ARG A 17 6.15 -8.99 14.21
N LEU A 18 6.87 -8.01 13.66
CA LEU A 18 6.41 -7.26 12.49
C LEU A 18 6.30 -8.14 11.25
N ASP A 19 7.22 -9.10 11.09
CA ASP A 19 7.17 -10.05 9.98
C ASP A 19 6.05 -11.08 10.14
N THR A 20 5.83 -11.59 11.36
CA THR A 20 4.70 -12.49 11.66
C THR A 20 3.38 -11.79 11.39
N LEU A 21 3.21 -10.54 11.87
CA LEU A 21 1.98 -9.78 11.66
C LEU A 21 1.72 -9.54 10.17
N ARG A 22 2.75 -9.16 9.41
CA ARG A 22 2.65 -9.04 7.94
C ARG A 22 2.29 -10.36 7.26
N GLY A 23 2.86 -11.47 7.73
CA GLY A 23 2.53 -12.81 7.23
C GLY A 23 1.08 -13.20 7.48
N LEU A 24 0.55 -12.91 8.68
CA LEU A 24 -0.85 -13.13 9.02
C LEU A 24 -1.78 -12.27 8.15
N MET A 25 -1.44 -11.01 7.91
CA MET A 25 -2.20 -10.13 7.01
C MET A 25 -2.22 -10.66 5.57
N LEU A 26 -1.10 -11.20 5.06
CA LEU A 26 -1.05 -11.82 3.73
C LEU A 26 -1.93 -13.08 3.64
N ALA A 27 -1.92 -13.91 4.69
CA ALA A 27 -2.78 -15.08 4.77
C ALA A 27 -4.26 -14.67 4.75
N GLU A 28 -4.63 -13.65 5.54
CA GLU A 28 -6.00 -13.15 5.57
C GLU A 28 -6.44 -12.52 4.25
N ILE A 29 -5.61 -11.69 3.62
CA ILE A 29 -5.89 -11.13 2.29
C ILE A 29 -6.19 -12.30 1.32
N THR A 30 -5.39 -13.37 1.37
CA THR A 30 -5.63 -14.55 0.54
C THR A 30 -6.98 -15.19 0.84
N LEU A 31 -7.33 -15.39 2.12
CA LEU A 31 -8.63 -15.96 2.53
C LEU A 31 -9.82 -15.16 1.99
N VAL A 32 -9.71 -13.82 2.01
CA VAL A 32 -10.75 -12.93 1.47
C VAL A 32 -10.90 -13.12 -0.05
N HIS A 33 -9.79 -13.10 -0.79
CA HIS A 33 -9.83 -13.19 -2.26
C HIS A 33 -10.17 -14.59 -2.81
N VAL A 34 -9.93 -15.65 -2.04
CA VAL A 34 -10.40 -17.01 -2.40
C VAL A 34 -11.85 -17.29 -1.95
N GLY A 35 -12.53 -16.32 -1.35
CA GLY A 35 -13.92 -16.46 -0.92
C GLY A 35 -14.11 -17.38 0.30
N CYS A 36 -13.08 -17.53 1.15
CA CYS A 36 -13.19 -18.32 2.38
C CYS A 36 -14.10 -17.59 3.40
N PRO A 37 -15.11 -18.26 3.99
CA PRO A 37 -16.00 -17.64 4.99
C PRO A 37 -15.27 -17.05 6.20
N LEU A 38 -14.13 -17.66 6.57
CA LEU A 38 -13.28 -17.12 7.63
C LEU A 38 -12.74 -15.73 7.28
N GLY A 39 -12.37 -15.50 6.01
CA GLY A 39 -11.93 -14.20 5.51
C GLY A 39 -13.03 -13.14 5.58
N THR A 40 -14.27 -13.50 5.25
CA THR A 40 -15.41 -12.58 5.38
C THR A 40 -15.68 -12.18 6.82
N PHE A 41 -15.47 -13.11 7.77
CA PHE A 41 -15.64 -12.85 9.19
C PHE A 41 -14.52 -11.97 9.76
N THR A 42 -13.26 -12.21 9.37
CA THR A 42 -12.10 -11.47 9.89
C THR A 42 -11.87 -10.13 9.22
N ASN A 43 -12.25 -9.99 7.95
CA ASN A 43 -12.03 -8.77 7.21
C ASN A 43 -12.84 -7.61 7.80
N GLU A 44 -12.16 -6.49 8.06
CA GLU A 44 -12.76 -5.28 8.63
C GLU A 44 -13.46 -5.51 9.99
N MET A 45 -13.12 -6.57 10.74
CA MET A 45 -13.84 -6.98 11.96
C MET A 45 -14.03 -5.83 12.98
N PHE A 46 -13.06 -4.91 13.05
CA PHE A 46 -13.05 -3.76 13.97
C PHE A 46 -13.43 -2.41 13.32
N GLY A 47 -14.20 -2.42 12.23
CA GLY A 47 -14.60 -1.22 11.47
C GLY A 47 -14.11 -1.27 10.02
N ARG A 48 -14.37 -0.23 9.21
CA ARG A 48 -13.96 -0.17 7.78
C ARG A 48 -12.44 0.02 7.55
N VAL A 49 -11.62 -0.60 8.40
CA VAL A 49 -10.16 -0.62 8.30
C VAL A 49 -9.78 -1.96 7.67
N SER A 50 -9.38 -1.92 6.41
CA SER A 50 -9.00 -3.12 5.69
C SER A 50 -7.64 -3.63 6.15
N VAL A 51 -7.47 -4.94 6.04
CA VAL A 51 -6.23 -5.65 6.39
C VAL A 51 -5.08 -5.23 5.46
N ALA A 52 -5.42 -4.91 4.21
CA ALA A 52 -4.52 -4.28 3.26
C ALA A 52 -3.94 -2.95 3.79
N ALA A 53 -4.75 -2.11 4.44
CA ALA A 53 -4.26 -0.86 5.05
C ALA A 53 -3.24 -1.14 6.17
N GLY A 54 -3.52 -2.13 7.03
CA GLY A 54 -2.57 -2.59 8.04
C GLY A 54 -1.26 -3.09 7.42
N PHE A 55 -1.34 -3.90 6.36
CA PHE A 55 -0.17 -4.42 5.66
C PHE A 55 0.67 -3.31 5.02
N VAL A 56 0.02 -2.35 4.36
CA VAL A 56 0.68 -1.20 3.73
C VAL A 56 1.36 -0.31 4.77
N PHE A 57 0.70 -0.04 5.90
CA PHE A 57 1.27 0.72 7.01
C PHE A 57 2.51 0.03 7.60
N LEU A 58 2.41 -1.26 7.96
CA LEU A 58 3.52 -2.02 8.52
C LEU A 58 4.68 -2.14 7.52
N SER A 59 4.38 -2.26 6.23
CA SER A 59 5.40 -2.26 5.19
C SER A 59 6.16 -0.94 5.14
N GLY A 60 5.44 0.18 5.25
CA GLY A 60 6.04 1.51 5.44
C GLY A 60 6.89 1.59 6.70
N LEU A 61 6.37 1.13 7.84
CA LEU A 61 7.07 1.10 9.13
C LEU A 61 8.42 0.36 9.05
N VAL A 62 8.40 -0.87 8.52
CA VAL A 62 9.61 -1.67 8.33
C VAL A 62 10.55 -1.01 7.31
N ALA A 63 10.01 -0.46 6.22
CA ALA A 63 10.82 0.24 5.23
C ALA A 63 11.53 1.47 5.85
N GLY A 64 10.85 2.23 6.69
CA GLY A 64 11.40 3.39 7.40
C GLY A 64 12.57 3.00 8.28
N ALA A 65 12.46 1.90 9.01
CA ALA A 65 13.53 1.39 9.87
C ALA A 65 14.70 0.75 9.09
N VAL A 66 14.44 0.11 7.94
CA VAL A 66 15.47 -0.66 7.21
C VAL A 66 16.20 0.19 6.16
N TYR A 67 15.48 1.06 5.45
CA TYR A 67 16.03 1.82 4.32
C TYR A 67 16.68 3.13 4.78
N SER A 68 16.36 3.62 5.98
CA SER A 68 16.97 4.82 6.56
C SER A 68 18.51 4.75 6.62
N ARG A 69 19.07 3.62 7.06
CA ARG A 69 20.52 3.36 7.05
C ARG A 69 21.16 3.45 5.66
N THR A 70 20.39 3.11 4.62
CA THR A 70 20.86 3.27 3.24
C THR A 70 20.75 4.71 2.80
N ALA A 71 19.69 5.40 3.22
CA ALA A 71 19.52 6.82 3.00
C ALA A 71 20.66 7.61 3.64
N GLU A 72 21.17 7.25 4.83
CA GLU A 72 22.35 7.88 5.49
C GLU A 72 23.58 7.93 4.57
N ARG A 73 23.80 6.88 3.78
CA ARG A 73 24.93 6.77 2.83
C ARG A 73 24.81 7.72 1.62
N GLY A 74 23.69 8.44 1.49
CA GLY A 74 23.45 9.43 0.45
C GLY A 74 22.33 9.05 -0.51
N ALA A 75 21.98 10.00 -1.40
CA ALA A 75 20.86 9.87 -2.34
C ALA A 75 21.06 8.75 -3.37
N GLY A 76 22.28 8.59 -3.90
CA GLY A 76 22.59 7.56 -4.91
C GLY A 76 22.36 6.12 -4.40
N PRO A 77 22.92 5.72 -3.24
CA PRO A 77 22.68 4.40 -2.66
C PRO A 77 21.21 4.08 -2.40
N ILE A 78 20.44 5.00 -1.81
CA ILE A 78 19.01 4.77 -1.55
C ILE A 78 18.20 4.67 -2.83
N PHE A 79 18.46 5.56 -3.81
CA PHE A 79 17.81 5.51 -5.12
C PHE A 79 18.03 4.16 -5.80
N ARG A 80 19.28 3.69 -5.89
CA ARG A 80 19.60 2.39 -6.50
C ARG A 80 18.93 1.22 -5.78
N ARG A 81 18.87 1.25 -4.44
CA ARG A 81 18.23 0.20 -3.64
C ARG A 81 16.72 0.16 -3.88
N CYS A 82 16.06 1.32 -3.87
CA CYS A 82 14.63 1.44 -4.14
C CYS A 82 14.30 1.07 -5.59
N LEU A 83 15.10 1.51 -6.55
CA LEU A 83 14.93 1.16 -7.97
C LEU A 83 15.02 -0.37 -8.17
N ARG A 84 16.07 -1.02 -7.64
CA ARG A 84 16.19 -2.49 -7.72
C ARG A 84 15.00 -3.19 -7.10
N ARG A 85 14.48 -2.69 -5.96
CA ARG A 85 13.30 -3.27 -5.32
C ARG A 85 12.02 -3.05 -6.13
N GLY A 86 11.84 -1.85 -6.70
CA GLY A 86 10.72 -1.53 -7.57
C GLY A 86 10.72 -2.39 -8.83
N LEU A 87 11.88 -2.54 -9.48
CA LEU A 87 12.06 -3.45 -10.62
C LEU A 87 11.79 -4.91 -10.26
N TYR A 88 12.25 -5.36 -9.08
CA TYR A 88 11.95 -6.70 -8.60
C TYR A 88 10.43 -6.92 -8.46
N ILE A 89 9.71 -5.99 -7.83
CA ILE A 89 8.24 -6.06 -7.72
C ILE A 89 7.60 -6.08 -9.11
N HIS A 90 8.08 -5.22 -10.01
CA HIS A 90 7.58 -5.12 -11.38
C HIS A 90 7.74 -6.44 -12.16
N VAL A 91 8.91 -7.09 -12.06
CA VAL A 91 9.17 -8.38 -12.72
C VAL A 91 8.23 -9.46 -12.19
N TYR A 92 8.04 -9.56 -10.88
CA TYR A 92 7.12 -10.54 -10.29
C TYR A 92 5.66 -10.26 -10.64
N HIS A 93 5.28 -8.98 -10.70
CA HIS A 93 3.96 -8.57 -11.14
C HIS A 93 3.70 -8.97 -12.60
N LEU A 94 4.66 -8.75 -13.49
CA LEU A 94 4.59 -9.18 -14.89
C LEU A 94 4.57 -10.71 -15.02
N ALA A 95 5.43 -11.42 -14.28
CA ALA A 95 5.48 -12.88 -14.28
C ALA A 95 4.15 -13.50 -13.81
N ALA A 96 3.55 -12.97 -12.74
CA ALA A 96 2.25 -13.42 -12.25
C ALA A 96 1.15 -13.22 -13.31
N PHE A 97 1.18 -12.10 -14.03
CA PHE A 97 0.21 -11.82 -15.08
C PHE A 97 0.38 -12.71 -16.31
N VAL A 98 1.63 -12.94 -16.75
CA VAL A 98 1.92 -13.88 -17.84
C VAL A 98 1.48 -15.29 -17.48
N ALA A 99 1.72 -15.74 -16.24
CA ALA A 99 1.26 -17.04 -15.76
C ALA A 99 -0.28 -17.14 -15.77
N LEU A 100 -0.98 -16.07 -15.38
CA LEU A 100 -2.44 -16.00 -15.44
C LEU A 100 -2.96 -16.04 -16.88
N VAL A 101 -2.35 -15.28 -17.81
CA VAL A 101 -2.71 -15.32 -19.23
C VAL A 101 -2.51 -16.73 -19.80
N ALA A 102 -1.41 -17.40 -19.47
CA ALA A 102 -1.17 -18.79 -19.88
C ALA A 102 -2.24 -19.75 -19.31
N ALA A 103 -2.65 -19.58 -18.04
CA ALA A 103 -3.74 -20.35 -17.44
C ALA A 103 -5.08 -20.09 -18.14
N LEU A 104 -5.39 -18.83 -18.50
CA LEU A 104 -6.62 -18.47 -19.22
C LEU A 104 -6.68 -19.07 -20.63
N LEU A 105 -5.56 -19.11 -21.35
CA LEU A 105 -5.47 -19.72 -22.68
C LEU A 105 -5.67 -21.24 -22.66
N THR A 106 -5.35 -21.89 -21.55
CA THR A 106 -5.52 -23.35 -21.38
C THR A 106 -6.85 -23.73 -20.72
N GLN A 107 -7.41 -22.84 -19.90
CA GLN A 107 -8.66 -23.03 -19.15
C GLN A 107 -9.51 -21.76 -19.22
N PRO A 108 -10.29 -21.56 -20.31
CA PRO A 108 -11.06 -20.33 -20.52
C PRO A 108 -12.08 -20.01 -19.43
N ARG A 109 -12.52 -21.02 -18.65
CA ARG A 109 -13.46 -20.84 -17.52
C ARG A 109 -12.91 -19.92 -16.43
N PHE A 110 -11.59 -19.76 -16.32
CA PHE A 110 -11.01 -18.78 -15.39
C PHE A 110 -11.32 -17.32 -15.78
N ALA A 111 -11.67 -17.03 -17.03
CA ALA A 111 -12.01 -15.68 -17.47
C ALA A 111 -13.26 -15.13 -16.75
N GLU A 112 -14.19 -16.02 -16.38
CA GLU A 112 -15.40 -15.67 -15.63
C GLU A 112 -15.06 -15.22 -14.19
N TYR A 113 -13.99 -15.75 -13.59
CA TYR A 113 -13.61 -15.45 -12.20
C TYR A 113 -12.92 -14.08 -12.05
N PHE A 114 -12.14 -13.67 -13.05
CA PHE A 114 -11.30 -12.48 -12.96
C PHE A 114 -11.84 -11.26 -13.76
N HIS A 115 -13.02 -11.37 -14.36
CA HIS A 115 -13.70 -10.29 -15.09
C HIS A 115 -12.80 -9.51 -16.07
N PHE A 116 -11.98 -10.24 -16.84
CA PHE A 116 -10.98 -9.66 -17.75
C PHE A 116 -11.59 -9.09 -19.04
N ALA A 117 -11.06 -7.96 -19.53
CA ALA A 117 -11.22 -7.53 -20.93
C ALA A 117 -10.30 -8.28 -21.90
N MET A 118 -10.21 -9.60 -21.76
CA MET A 118 -9.44 -10.42 -22.68
C MET A 118 -10.42 -11.19 -23.58
N LEU A 119 -10.35 -10.94 -24.88
CA LEU A 119 -10.81 -11.93 -25.85
C LEU A 119 -9.86 -13.13 -25.75
N PRO A 120 -10.35 -14.38 -25.74
CA PRO A 120 -9.52 -15.58 -25.55
C PRO A 120 -8.70 -15.92 -26.82
N THR A 121 -7.94 -14.96 -27.33
CA THR A 121 -7.03 -15.10 -28.47
C THR A 121 -5.72 -14.39 -28.18
N VAL A 122 -4.62 -14.90 -28.75
CA VAL A 122 -3.27 -14.29 -28.60
C VAL A 122 -3.26 -12.85 -29.10
N ALA A 123 -3.94 -12.55 -30.21
CA ALA A 123 -4.07 -11.20 -30.75
C ALA A 123 -4.87 -10.27 -29.81
N GLY A 124 -5.91 -10.80 -29.14
CA GLY A 124 -6.66 -10.09 -28.10
C GLY A 124 -5.86 -9.82 -26.83
N ALA A 125 -4.87 -10.67 -26.54
CA ALA A 125 -4.06 -10.60 -25.32
C ALA A 125 -2.89 -9.61 -25.38
N LEU A 126 -2.38 -9.30 -26.58
CA LEU A 126 -1.18 -8.47 -26.75
C LEU A 126 -1.37 -7.05 -26.21
N ARG A 127 -2.51 -6.42 -26.52
CA ARG A 127 -2.79 -5.04 -26.08
C ARG A 127 -2.86 -4.97 -24.54
N PRO A 128 -3.68 -5.76 -23.83
CA PRO A 128 -3.71 -5.71 -22.37
C PRO A 128 -2.36 -6.04 -21.72
N LEU A 129 -1.58 -6.96 -22.30
CA LEU A 129 -0.21 -7.24 -21.84
C LEU A 129 0.72 -6.02 -21.94
N MET A 130 0.69 -5.29 -23.06
CA MET A 130 1.49 -4.08 -23.24
C MET A 130 1.11 -2.99 -22.25
N TYR A 131 -0.19 -2.74 -22.06
CA TYR A 131 -0.66 -1.75 -21.09
C TYR A 131 -0.35 -2.18 -19.65
N PHE A 132 -0.48 -3.48 -19.33
CA PHE A 132 -0.12 -4.02 -18.03
C PHE A 132 1.36 -3.84 -17.71
N ALA A 133 2.24 -4.11 -18.69
CA ALA A 133 3.68 -3.96 -18.57
C ALA A 133 4.15 -2.52 -18.29
N VAL A 134 3.30 -1.52 -18.51
CA VAL A 134 3.59 -0.12 -18.16
C VAL A 134 2.70 0.42 -17.05
N TRP A 135 1.96 -0.44 -16.34
CA TRP A 135 0.96 -0.06 -15.34
C TRP A 135 -0.15 0.87 -15.89
N ALA A 136 -0.49 0.75 -17.17
CA ALA A 136 -1.63 1.43 -17.79
C ALA A 136 -2.86 0.49 -17.94
N TYR A 137 -2.79 -0.70 -17.35
CA TYR A 137 -3.93 -1.60 -17.17
C TYR A 137 -3.73 -2.36 -15.86
N GLN A 138 -4.68 -2.23 -14.93
CA GLN A 138 -4.69 -3.00 -13.69
C GLN A 138 -6.01 -3.76 -13.57
N PRO A 139 -6.04 -5.06 -13.90
CA PRO A 139 -7.20 -5.89 -13.68
C PRO A 139 -7.43 -6.08 -12.18
N ILE A 140 -8.64 -6.56 -11.83
CA ILE A 140 -9.00 -6.86 -10.45
C ILE A 140 -7.93 -7.76 -9.81
N ASP A 141 -7.60 -7.48 -8.55
CA ASP A 141 -6.56 -8.15 -7.74
C ASP A 141 -5.09 -7.93 -8.15
N PHE A 142 -4.82 -7.21 -9.25
CA PHE A 142 -3.45 -6.95 -9.74
C PHE A 142 -2.98 -5.51 -9.61
N ASP A 143 -3.79 -4.62 -9.05
CA ASP A 143 -3.49 -3.20 -8.89
C ASP A 143 -2.68 -2.86 -7.63
N VAL A 144 -2.62 -3.75 -6.63
CA VAL A 144 -1.87 -3.52 -5.38
C VAL A 144 -0.34 -3.48 -5.59
N LEU A 145 0.21 -4.34 -6.46
CA LEU A 145 1.67 -4.41 -6.69
C LEU A 145 2.22 -3.17 -7.42
N PRO A 146 1.61 -2.67 -8.51
CA PRO A 146 1.98 -1.39 -9.11
C PRO A 146 1.97 -0.24 -8.11
N MET A 147 0.92 -0.14 -7.29
CA MET A 147 0.82 0.89 -6.26
C MET A 147 1.99 0.79 -5.26
N TYR A 148 2.27 -0.42 -4.77
CA TYR A 148 3.36 -0.65 -3.83
C TYR A 148 4.73 -0.35 -4.45
N ALA A 149 4.95 -0.73 -5.71
CA ALA A 149 6.16 -0.41 -6.44
C ALA A 149 6.34 1.11 -6.59
N LEU A 150 5.27 1.85 -6.89
CA LEU A 150 5.29 3.32 -6.93
C LEU A 150 5.72 3.91 -5.59
N PHE A 151 5.21 3.39 -4.47
CA PHE A 151 5.60 3.88 -3.14
C PHE A 151 7.08 3.60 -2.85
N VAL A 152 7.56 2.39 -3.18
CA VAL A 152 8.98 2.03 -3.08
C VAL A 152 9.86 2.97 -3.90
N LEU A 153 9.46 3.30 -5.12
CA LEU A 153 10.17 4.22 -6.01
C LEU A 153 10.16 5.67 -5.49
N ALA A 154 9.12 6.07 -4.76
CA ALA A 154 9.02 7.39 -4.12
C ALA A 154 9.75 7.48 -2.76
N MET A 155 10.10 6.34 -2.13
CA MET A 155 10.82 6.31 -0.85
C MET A 155 12.13 7.11 -0.82
N PRO A 156 12.98 7.17 -1.86
CA PRO A 156 14.20 7.98 -1.82
C PRO A 156 13.91 9.45 -1.46
N ALA A 157 12.90 10.07 -2.09
CA ALA A 157 12.52 11.45 -1.80
C ALA A 157 12.00 11.59 -0.36
N ALA A 158 11.13 10.67 0.07
CA ALA A 158 10.58 10.64 1.42
C ALA A 158 11.65 10.49 2.51
N LEU A 159 12.58 9.54 2.34
CA LEU A 159 13.68 9.29 3.29
C LEU A 159 14.70 10.44 3.31
N LEU A 160 14.94 11.09 2.17
CA LEU A 160 15.79 12.28 2.12
C LEU A 160 15.12 13.48 2.80
N ALA A 161 13.79 13.64 2.66
CA ALA A 161 13.03 14.64 3.41
C ALA A 161 13.09 14.38 4.92
N LEU A 162 12.95 13.13 5.35
CA LEU A 162 13.10 12.71 6.75
C LEU A 162 14.51 13.00 7.30
N ARG A 163 15.57 12.74 6.50
CA ARG A 163 16.95 13.09 6.84
C ARG A 163 17.17 14.59 6.98
N ALA A 164 16.48 15.40 6.19
CA ALA A 164 16.56 16.86 6.22
C ALA A 164 15.63 17.49 7.29
N ASP A 165 15.09 16.68 8.21
CA ASP A 165 14.09 17.07 9.23
C ASP A 165 12.80 17.68 8.65
N ARG A 166 12.50 17.39 7.38
CA ARG A 166 11.28 17.78 6.66
C ARG A 166 10.23 16.66 6.65
N GLY A 167 10.28 15.76 7.64
CA GLY A 167 9.37 14.62 7.74
C GLY A 167 7.90 15.01 7.90
N LEU A 168 7.62 16.08 8.66
CA LEU A 168 6.25 16.59 8.81
C LEU A 168 5.75 17.22 7.51
N LEU A 169 6.60 17.99 6.81
CA LEU A 169 6.25 18.54 5.50
C LEU A 169 5.91 17.42 4.49
N MET A 170 6.71 16.35 4.47
CA MET A 170 6.42 15.15 3.67
C MET A 170 5.04 14.57 4.00
N LEU A 171 4.69 14.45 5.29
CA LEU A 171 3.36 13.99 5.71
C LEU A 171 2.25 14.97 5.32
N CYS A 172 2.47 16.28 5.41
CA CYS A 172 1.48 17.27 4.98
C CYS A 172 1.21 17.19 3.47
N VAL A 173 2.25 17.06 2.65
CA VAL A 173 2.12 16.84 1.20
C VAL A 173 1.36 15.54 0.93
N SER A 174 1.73 14.47 1.63
CA SER A 174 1.05 13.18 1.54
C SER A 174 -0.43 13.29 1.95
N LEU A 175 -0.75 13.99 3.03
CA LEU A 175 -2.14 14.21 3.45
C LEU A 175 -2.91 15.05 2.42
N GLY A 176 -2.28 16.05 1.82
CA GLY A 176 -2.88 16.85 0.74
C GLY A 176 -3.23 16.01 -0.49
N LEU A 177 -2.33 15.13 -0.93
CA LEU A 177 -2.61 14.20 -2.04
C LEU A 177 -3.76 13.23 -1.70
N TRP A 178 -3.80 12.73 -0.47
CA TRP A 178 -4.90 11.91 0.03
C TRP A 178 -6.23 12.68 0.01
N ALA A 179 -6.22 13.94 0.44
CA ALA A 179 -7.40 14.78 0.45
C ALA A 179 -7.90 15.02 -0.98
N CYS A 180 -7.01 15.38 -1.92
CA CYS A 180 -7.32 15.45 -3.35
C CYS A 180 -7.96 14.18 -3.89
N ALA A 181 -7.51 13.00 -3.45
CA ALA A 181 -8.11 11.74 -3.84
C ALA A 181 -9.56 11.58 -3.34
N GLN A 182 -9.90 12.15 -2.18
CA GLN A 182 -11.28 12.15 -1.67
C GLN A 182 -12.21 13.03 -2.53
N TRP A 183 -11.66 14.03 -3.23
CA TRP A 183 -12.37 14.82 -4.24
C TRP A 183 -12.34 14.20 -5.65
N GLY A 184 -12.03 12.91 -5.75
CA GLY A 184 -12.12 12.16 -7.02
C GLY A 184 -10.84 12.16 -7.86
N LEU A 185 -9.73 12.72 -7.38
CA LEU A 185 -8.44 12.63 -8.07
C LEU A 185 -7.94 11.17 -8.05
N GLY A 186 -7.69 10.61 -9.24
CA GLY A 186 -7.34 9.20 -9.37
C GLY A 186 -8.52 8.25 -9.15
N SER A 187 -9.75 8.76 -9.24
CA SER A 187 -10.96 7.93 -9.20
C SER A 187 -10.93 6.84 -10.27
N ARG A 188 -11.43 5.67 -9.87
CA ARG A 188 -11.67 4.54 -10.75
C ARG A 188 -12.69 4.92 -11.82
N THR A 189 -12.38 4.60 -13.06
CA THR A 189 -13.36 4.61 -14.16
C THR A 189 -13.82 3.17 -14.37
N PRO A 190 -15.08 2.81 -14.01
CA PRO A 190 -15.58 1.44 -14.11
C PRO A 190 -15.55 0.95 -15.56
N GLY A 191 -15.13 -0.29 -15.76
CA GLY A 191 -15.17 -0.95 -17.06
C GLY A 191 -14.04 -1.97 -17.23
N PRO A 192 -14.31 -3.13 -17.87
CA PRO A 192 -13.28 -4.13 -18.10
C PRO A 192 -12.20 -3.60 -19.07
N THR A 193 -12.55 -2.68 -19.97
CA THR A 193 -11.66 -2.09 -20.99
C THR A 193 -11.03 -0.76 -20.57
N THR A 194 -11.02 -0.45 -19.28
CA THR A 194 -10.44 0.81 -18.80
C THR A 194 -8.92 0.74 -18.84
N PHE A 195 -8.34 1.40 -19.84
CA PHE A 195 -6.91 1.64 -19.93
C PHE A 195 -6.55 3.01 -19.34
N GLY A 196 -5.51 3.04 -18.51
CA GLY A 196 -5.00 4.24 -17.87
C GLY A 196 -4.13 3.89 -16.67
N PHE A 197 -3.28 4.84 -16.27
CA PHE A 197 -2.41 4.64 -15.11
C PHE A 197 -3.24 4.68 -13.82
N PHE A 198 -3.13 3.60 -13.04
CA PHE A 198 -3.74 3.48 -11.72
C PHE A 198 -5.26 3.73 -11.70
N ARG A 199 -5.96 3.19 -12.70
CA ARG A 199 -7.42 3.24 -12.80
C ARG A 199 -8.13 2.06 -12.11
N GLY A 200 -7.37 1.22 -11.41
CA GLY A 200 -7.87 0.09 -10.61
C GLY A 200 -8.59 0.51 -9.32
N GLU A 201 -8.78 -0.44 -8.41
CA GLU A 201 -9.37 -0.25 -7.08
C GLU A 201 -8.40 0.47 -6.12
N PHE A 202 -7.10 0.18 -6.23
CA PHE A 202 -6.06 0.79 -5.41
C PHE A 202 -5.56 2.11 -6.02
N ASN A 203 -6.23 3.22 -5.73
CA ASN A 203 -5.78 4.57 -6.10
C ASN A 203 -4.53 4.98 -5.27
N PRO A 204 -3.33 5.11 -5.85
CA PRO A 204 -2.12 5.42 -5.09
C PRO A 204 -2.19 6.72 -4.29
N LEU A 205 -2.96 7.70 -4.75
CA LEU A 205 -3.12 8.98 -4.06
C LEU A 205 -3.89 8.82 -2.74
N ALA A 206 -4.88 7.92 -2.70
CA ALA A 206 -5.64 7.59 -1.50
C ALA A 206 -4.87 6.68 -0.53
N TRP A 207 -3.87 5.93 -1.03
CA TRP A 207 -3.18 4.92 -0.21
C TRP A 207 -1.79 5.35 0.26
N GLN A 208 -1.15 6.31 -0.42
CA GLN A 208 0.23 6.68 -0.11
C GLN A 208 0.41 7.25 1.30
N PHE A 209 -0.60 7.93 1.85
CA PHE A 209 -0.55 8.44 3.23
C PHE A 209 -0.40 7.32 4.27
N VAL A 210 -1.05 6.18 4.06
CA VAL A 210 -0.94 5.01 4.94
C VAL A 210 0.49 4.46 4.93
N PHE A 211 1.10 4.36 3.74
CA PHE A 211 2.48 3.90 3.61
C PHE A 211 3.49 4.88 4.21
N PHE A 212 3.39 6.18 3.87
CA PHE A 212 4.36 7.19 4.28
C PHE A 212 4.25 7.60 5.76
N SER A 213 3.07 7.47 6.37
CA SER A 213 2.92 7.58 7.84
C SER A 213 3.65 6.45 8.54
N GLY A 214 3.50 5.21 8.08
CA GLY A 214 4.31 4.08 8.53
C GLY A 214 5.80 4.35 8.37
N LEU A 215 6.24 4.79 7.19
CA LEU A 215 7.63 5.15 6.89
C LEU A 215 8.18 6.19 7.89
N TYR A 216 7.41 7.24 8.17
CA TYR A 216 7.77 8.28 9.13
C TYR A 216 8.01 7.68 10.53
N PHE A 217 7.07 6.89 11.06
CA PHE A 217 7.21 6.30 12.39
C PHE A 217 8.36 5.31 12.47
N GLY A 218 8.57 4.52 11.41
CA GLY A 218 9.66 3.55 11.33
C GLY A 218 11.04 4.22 11.34
N TYR A 219 11.17 5.33 10.61
CA TYR A 219 12.37 6.16 10.62
C TYR A 219 12.62 6.75 12.01
N ARG A 220 11.61 7.38 12.62
CA ARG A 220 11.74 8.04 13.94
C ARG A 220 12.06 7.06 15.06
N HIS A 221 11.42 5.89 15.06
CA HIS A 221 11.67 4.84 16.05
C HIS A 221 13.14 4.40 16.04
N LEU A 222 13.74 4.20 14.86
CA LEU A 222 15.15 3.83 14.74
C LEU A 222 16.09 4.98 15.15
N HIS A 223 15.86 6.19 14.65
CA HIS A 223 16.82 7.29 14.76
C HIS A 223 16.79 8.06 16.06
N GLN A 224 15.63 8.14 16.70
CA GLN A 224 15.47 9.01 17.86
C GLN A 224 15.28 8.25 19.16
N GLN A 225 15.23 6.91 19.10
CA GLN A 225 14.84 6.05 20.21
C GLN A 225 13.59 6.59 20.93
N CYS A 226 12.76 7.34 20.21
CA CYS A 226 11.57 7.90 20.80
C CYS A 226 10.64 6.73 21.06
N PRO A 227 10.13 6.57 22.30
CA PRO A 227 8.92 5.77 22.48
C PRO A 227 7.89 6.29 21.47
N ILE A 228 7.20 5.38 20.78
CA ILE A 228 6.21 5.67 19.74
C ILE A 228 5.07 6.47 20.40
N VAL A 229 5.27 7.77 20.55
CA VAL A 229 4.47 8.71 21.36
C VAL A 229 4.34 8.23 22.82
N ARG A 230 4.60 9.10 23.82
CA ARG A 230 4.17 8.74 25.18
C ARG A 230 2.65 8.56 25.14
N PRO A 231 2.06 7.46 25.66
CA PRO A 231 0.62 7.25 25.63
C PRO A 231 -0.08 8.46 26.27
N GLN A 232 -0.60 9.36 25.44
CA GLN A 232 -1.34 10.52 25.89
C GLN A 232 -2.80 10.08 26.04
N PRO A 233 -3.42 10.23 27.22
CA PRO A 233 -4.79 9.79 27.44
C PRO A 233 -5.77 10.35 26.40
N LEU A 234 -5.56 11.60 25.97
CA LEU A 234 -6.36 12.23 24.93
C LEU A 234 -6.20 11.56 23.55
N LEU A 235 -4.97 11.20 23.18
CA LEU A 235 -4.71 10.53 21.90
C LEU A 235 -5.26 9.10 21.91
N ILE A 236 -5.13 8.40 23.04
CA ILE A 236 -5.73 7.08 23.25
C ILE A 236 -7.26 7.19 23.18
N ALA A 237 -7.86 8.16 23.88
CA ALA A 237 -9.29 8.41 23.83
C ALA A 237 -9.76 8.74 22.41
N LEU A 238 -8.98 9.52 21.65
CA LEU A 238 -9.27 9.82 20.25
C LEU A 238 -9.16 8.58 19.37
N CYS A 239 -8.13 7.75 19.53
CA CYS A 239 -8.01 6.47 18.81
C CYS A 239 -9.17 5.53 19.14
N ILE A 240 -9.53 5.40 20.42
CA ILE A 240 -10.68 4.61 20.87
C ILE A 240 -11.97 5.17 20.26
N LEU A 241 -12.17 6.49 20.28
CA LEU A 241 -13.33 7.14 19.70
C LEU A 241 -13.42 6.88 18.19
N LEU A 242 -12.31 6.99 17.46
CA LEU A 242 -12.24 6.71 16.02
C LEU A 242 -12.52 5.22 15.71
N CYS A 243 -11.98 4.30 16.52
CA CYS A 243 -12.29 2.87 16.41
C CYS A 243 -13.77 2.58 16.71
N MET A 244 -14.33 3.18 17.76
CA MET A 244 -15.74 3.05 18.14
C MET A 244 -16.66 3.64 17.07
N LEU A 245 -16.30 4.78 16.47
CA LEU A 245 -17.00 5.36 15.33
C LEU A 245 -16.91 4.46 14.09
N GLY A 246 -15.74 3.86 13.83
CA GLY A 246 -15.56 2.89 12.75
C GLY A 246 -16.41 1.63 12.93
N LEU A 247 -16.55 1.16 14.18
CA LEU A 247 -17.41 0.03 14.56
C LEU A 247 -18.89 0.38 14.39
N THR A 248 -19.36 1.54 14.86
CA THR A 248 -20.76 1.96 14.69
C THR A 248 -21.13 2.16 13.22
N MET A 249 -20.19 2.62 12.39
CA MET A 249 -20.36 2.69 10.93
C MET A 249 -20.43 1.31 10.26
N ARG A 250 -19.71 0.29 10.76
CA ARG A 250 -19.77 -1.08 10.24
C ARG A 250 -21.12 -1.75 10.55
N TRP A 251 -21.61 -1.59 11.77
CA TRP A 251 -22.91 -2.13 12.20
C TRP A 251 -24.10 -1.26 11.78
N GLN A 252 -23.88 -0.29 10.89
CA GLN A 252 -24.89 0.62 10.33
C GLN A 252 -25.68 1.44 11.38
N VAL A 253 -25.18 1.53 12.62
CA VAL A 253 -25.74 2.41 13.66
C VAL A 253 -25.57 3.88 13.26
N VAL A 254 -24.46 4.19 12.59
CA VAL A 254 -24.20 5.49 11.95
C VAL A 254 -24.06 5.28 10.45
N PRO A 255 -24.80 6.01 9.59
CA PRO A 255 -24.62 5.91 8.15
C PRO A 255 -23.21 6.32 7.74
N TRP A 256 -22.59 5.58 6.83
CA TRP A 256 -21.36 6.02 6.17
C TRP A 256 -21.57 7.38 5.50
N PRO A 257 -20.59 8.31 5.45
CA PRO A 257 -20.79 9.64 4.87
C PRO A 257 -21.34 9.65 3.43
N ALA A 258 -21.10 8.60 2.63
CA ALA A 258 -21.75 8.48 1.31
C ALA A 258 -23.29 8.34 1.39
N ALA A 259 -23.83 7.89 2.52
CA ALA A 259 -25.27 7.92 2.80
C ALA A 259 -25.78 9.31 3.17
N LEU A 260 -24.93 10.22 3.69
CA LEU A 260 -25.25 11.64 3.87
C LEU A 260 -25.14 12.42 2.54
N ALA A 261 -24.34 11.94 1.58
CA ALA A 261 -24.23 12.51 0.24
C ALA A 261 -25.47 12.28 -0.65
N ARG A 262 -26.41 11.41 -0.24
CA ARG A 262 -27.66 11.15 -0.99
C ARG A 262 -28.65 12.32 -1.03
N GLY A 263 -28.32 13.46 -0.41
CA GLY A 263 -29.19 14.64 -0.38
C GLY A 263 -28.49 15.99 -0.65
N GLY A 264 -27.22 16.04 -1.05
CA GLY A 264 -26.55 17.32 -1.27
C GLY A 264 -25.35 17.24 -2.19
N LEU A 265 -25.39 18.03 -3.28
CA LEU A 265 -24.31 18.56 -4.15
C LEU A 265 -23.14 17.63 -4.58
N LEU A 266 -23.12 16.36 -4.20
CA LEU A 266 -22.15 15.31 -4.49
C LEU A 266 -22.86 14.07 -5.07
N ALA A 267 -23.92 14.31 -5.82
CA ALA A 267 -24.61 13.32 -6.64
C ALA A 267 -24.58 13.80 -8.10
N SER A 268 -23.42 13.61 -8.73
CA SER A 268 -23.25 13.64 -10.19
C SER A 268 -21.97 12.91 -10.55
#